data_AF-A0A3S5D6Z4-F1
#
_entry.id   AF-A0A3S5D6Z4-F1
#
_cell.length_a   1.000
_cell.length_b   1.000
_cell.length_c   1.000
_cell.angle_alpha   90.00
_cell.angle_beta   90.00
_cell.angle_gamma   90.00
#
_symmetry.space_group_name_H-M   'P 1'
#
loop_
_entity.id
_entity.type
_entity.pdbx_description
1 polymer ?
#
loop_
_entity_poly.entity_id
_entity_poly.type
_entity_poly.pdbx_seq_one_letter_code
_entity_poly.pdbx_strand_id
1 'polypeptide(L)'
;MITDSWPGQARTLFGDHERFEQTYFSTFKGMYFSGDGARRDEDGYYWITGRVDDVLNVSGHRLGTAEIESALVAHPKIAEAAVVGIPH
;
A
#
# COMPACT_ATOMS: atom_id res chain seq x y z
N MET A 1 -3.89 -10.96 6.07
CA MET A 1 -2.53 -11.34 6.52
C MET A 1 -2.20 -12.71 5.98
N ILE A 2 -0.98 -12.90 5.46
CA ILE A 2 -0.50 -14.19 4.98
C ILE A 2 0.54 -14.70 5.98
N THR A 3 0.38 -15.92 6.48
CA THR A 3 1.13 -16.46 7.63
C THR A 3 2.41 -17.21 7.26
N ASP A 4 2.62 -17.48 5.97
CA ASP A 4 3.82 -18.17 5.49
C ASP A 4 4.21 -17.65 4.10
N SER A 5 5.43 -17.95 3.68
CA SER A 5 5.96 -17.55 2.38
C SER A 5 5.37 -18.39 1.25
N TRP A 6 5.44 -17.86 0.02
CA TRP A 6 5.02 -18.59 -1.19
C TRP A 6 6.03 -18.39 -2.33
N PRO A 7 6.03 -19.25 -3.37
CA PRO A 7 7.04 -19.18 -4.44
C PRO A 7 7.10 -17.83 -5.17
N GLY A 8 5.94 -17.19 -5.37
CA GLY A 8 5.81 -15.90 -6.07
C GLY A 8 5.99 -14.67 -5.20
N GLN A 9 6.40 -14.80 -3.93
CA GLN A 9 6.62 -13.66 -3.06
C GLN A 9 7.85 -12.86 -3.51
N ALA A 10 7.75 -11.53 -3.52
CA ALA A 10 8.90 -10.66 -3.71
C ALA A 10 10.00 -10.98 -2.67
N ARG A 11 11.27 -10.89 -3.07
CA ARG A 11 12.41 -11.26 -2.21
C ARG A 11 13.05 -10.06 -1.53
N THR A 12 12.99 -8.89 -2.15
CA THR A 12 13.57 -7.65 -1.64
C THR A 12 13.10 -6.46 -2.49
N LEU A 13 13.36 -5.24 -2.02
CA LEU A 13 13.48 -4.06 -2.88
C LEU A 13 14.95 -3.93 -3.33
N PHE A 14 15.17 -3.47 -4.56
CA PHE A 14 16.50 -3.32 -5.12
C PHE A 14 17.28 -2.21 -4.40
N GLY A 15 18.44 -2.55 -3.83
CA GLY A 15 19.30 -1.61 -3.11
C GLY A 15 18.84 -1.25 -1.69
N ASP A 16 17.71 -1.81 -1.22
CA ASP A 16 17.10 -1.41 0.06
C ASP A 16 16.28 -2.55 0.70
N HIS A 17 16.97 -3.56 1.24
CA HIS A 17 16.30 -4.69 1.89
C HIS A 17 15.65 -4.31 3.22
N GLU A 18 16.24 -3.35 3.94
CA GLU A 18 15.71 -2.89 5.22
C GLU A 18 14.31 -2.30 5.04
N ARG A 19 14.12 -1.45 4.02
CA ARG A 19 12.79 -0.92 3.68
C ARG A 19 11.81 -2.03 3.29
N PHE A 20 12.25 -3.10 2.63
CA PHE A 20 11.40 -4.25 2.32
C PHE A 20 10.88 -4.92 3.59
N GLU A 21 11.76 -5.23 4.55
CA GLU A 21 11.36 -5.83 5.83
C GLU A 21 10.45 -4.90 6.64
N GLN A 22 10.82 -3.62 6.72
CA GLN A 22 10.01 -2.61 7.41
C GLN A 22 8.61 -2.50 6.80
N THR A 23 8.49 -2.47 5.47
CA THR A 23 7.19 -2.29 4.80
C THR A 23 6.28 -3.50 4.93
N TYR A 24 6.81 -4.72 4.79
CA TYR A 24 5.98 -5.92 4.61
C TYR A 24 5.92 -6.84 5.84
N PHE A 25 6.84 -6.73 6.80
CA PHE A 25 6.96 -7.70 7.91
C PHE A 25 7.04 -7.06 9.31
N SER A 26 7.25 -5.75 9.42
CA SER A 26 7.39 -5.09 10.73
C SER A 26 6.06 -4.88 11.45
N THR A 27 4.97 -4.62 10.70
CA THR A 27 3.64 -4.35 11.27
C THR A 27 3.08 -5.54 12.04
N PHE A 28 3.33 -6.76 11.54
CA PHE A 28 2.86 -8.00 12.14
C PHE A 28 3.96 -9.05 12.06
N LYS A 29 4.64 -9.28 13.20
CA LYS A 29 5.78 -10.19 13.28
C LYS A 29 5.41 -11.59 12.78
N GLY A 30 6.20 -12.10 11.83
CA GLY A 30 6.01 -13.44 11.26
C GLY A 30 4.89 -13.55 10.22
N MET A 31 4.33 -12.42 9.77
CA MET A 31 3.30 -12.39 8.74
C MET A 31 3.64 -11.39 7.65
N TYR A 32 3.21 -11.67 6.42
CA TYR A 32 3.29 -10.72 5.32
C TYR A 32 2.07 -9.80 5.34
N PHE A 33 2.32 -8.50 5.42
CA PHE A 33 1.32 -7.44 5.34
C PHE A 33 1.11 -7.03 3.87
N SER A 34 -0.10 -7.23 3.35
CA SER A 34 -0.43 -6.89 1.96
C SER A 34 -0.73 -5.41 1.73
N GLY A 35 -1.04 -4.66 2.79
CA GLY A 35 -1.54 -3.28 2.68
C GLY A 35 -2.98 -3.17 2.17
N ASP A 36 -3.73 -4.28 2.15
CA ASP A 36 -5.15 -4.33 1.81
C ASP A 36 -5.99 -4.69 3.03
N GLY A 37 -7.10 -3.99 3.21
CA GLY A 37 -8.17 -4.41 4.11
C GLY A 37 -8.94 -5.58 3.50
N ALA A 38 -9.33 -6.55 4.34
CA ALA A 38 -10.16 -7.66 3.91
C ALA A 38 -11.13 -8.09 5.01
N ARG A 39 -12.33 -8.53 4.61
CA ARG A 39 -13.33 -9.15 5.47
C ARG A 39 -13.54 -10.60 5.04
N ARG A 40 -13.77 -11.49 6.00
CA ARG A 40 -14.20 -12.87 5.74
C ARG A 40 -15.68 -13.00 6.10
N ASP A 41 -16.47 -13.62 5.23
CA ASP A 41 -17.88 -13.92 5.52
C ASP A 41 -18.04 -15.30 6.20
N GLU A 42 -19.29 -15.65 6.52
CA GLU A 42 -19.64 -16.88 7.24
C GLU A 42 -19.36 -18.14 6.40
N ASP A 43 -19.46 -18.03 5.08
CA ASP A 43 -19.14 -19.10 4.13
C ASP A 43 -17.62 -19.22 3.88
N GLY A 44 -16.84 -18.30 4.45
CA GLY A 44 -15.40 -18.32 4.42
C GLY A 44 -14.75 -17.63 3.22
N TYR A 45 -15.52 -16.92 2.39
CA TYR A 45 -15.02 -16.12 1.28
C TYR A 45 -14.37 -14.83 1.78
N TYR A 46 -13.38 -14.35 1.02
CA TYR A 46 -12.65 -13.12 1.31
C TYR A 46 -13.13 -11.98 0.42
N TRP A 47 -13.45 -10.86 1.06
CA TRP A 47 -13.85 -9.61 0.45
C TRP A 47 -12.74 -8.59 0.65
N ILE A 48 -12.09 -8.17 -0.44
CA ILE A 48 -11.05 -7.12 -0.39
C ILE A 48 -11.74 -5.77 -0.34
N THR A 49 -11.48 -4.99 0.72
CA THR A 49 -12.18 -3.72 1.00
C THR A 49 -11.40 -2.50 0.54
N GLY A 50 -10.24 -2.68 -0.09
CA GLY A 50 -9.38 -1.62 -0.60
C GLY A 50 -8.06 -1.49 0.16
N ARG A 51 -7.24 -0.51 -0.25
CA ARG A 51 -5.98 -0.19 0.41
C ARG A 51 -6.22 0.40 1.79
N VAL A 52 -5.41 -0.01 2.75
CA VAL A 52 -5.35 0.61 4.08
C VAL A 52 -4.28 1.69 4.18
N ASP A 53 -3.39 1.79 3.18
CA ASP A 53 -2.40 2.85 3.03
C ASP A 53 -2.82 3.91 2.00
N ASP A 54 -2.09 5.01 1.93
CA ASP A 54 -2.36 6.16 1.05
C ASP A 54 -1.97 5.91 -0.42
N VAL A 55 -2.30 4.72 -0.94
CA VAL A 55 -2.09 4.34 -2.34
C VAL A 55 -3.42 4.30 -3.07
N LEU A 56 -3.54 5.16 -4.09
CA LEU A 56 -4.70 5.24 -4.96
C LEU A 56 -4.55 4.28 -6.14
N ASN A 57 -5.64 3.63 -6.52
CA ASN A 57 -5.74 2.93 -7.80
C ASN A 57 -6.55 3.80 -8.77
N VAL A 58 -5.87 4.38 -9.76
CA VAL A 58 -6.50 5.19 -10.81
C VAL A 58 -6.30 4.47 -12.13
N SER A 59 -7.38 3.94 -12.70
CA SER A 59 -7.36 3.18 -13.97
C SER A 59 -6.35 2.02 -14.00
N GLY A 60 -6.12 1.34 -12.88
CA GLY A 60 -5.17 0.23 -12.77
C GLY A 60 -3.74 0.64 -12.40
N HIS A 61 -3.45 1.94 -12.33
CA HIS A 61 -2.15 2.45 -11.90
C HIS A 61 -2.16 2.71 -10.39
N ARG A 62 -1.19 2.13 -9.68
CA ARG A 62 -0.94 2.41 -8.25
C ARG A 62 -0.16 3.70 -8.12
N LEU A 63 -0.78 4.71 -7.52
CA LEU A 63 -0.21 6.04 -7.31
C LEU A 63 -0.13 6.32 -5.81
N GLY A 64 1.05 6.69 -5.30
CA GLY A 64 1.17 7.16 -3.93
C GLY A 64 0.69 8.61 -3.81
N THR A 65 -0.11 8.94 -2.80
CA THR A 65 -0.54 10.33 -2.56
C THR A 65 0.66 11.26 -2.35
N ALA A 66 1.67 10.81 -1.60
CA ALA A 66 2.89 11.57 -1.33
C ALA A 66 3.67 11.98 -2.60
N GLU A 67 3.64 11.14 -3.64
CA GLU A 67 4.29 11.46 -4.92
C GLU A 67 3.55 12.60 -5.64
N ILE A 68 2.22 12.57 -5.61
CA ILE A 68 1.37 13.62 -6.21
C ILE A 68 1.47 14.91 -5.40
N GLU A 69 1.45 14.82 -4.07
CA GLU A 69 1.65 15.97 -3.17
C GLU A 69 3.00 16.65 -3.39
N SER A 70 4.07 15.86 -3.52
CA SER A 70 5.41 16.36 -3.82
C SER A 70 5.47 17.09 -5.16
N ALA A 71 4.78 16.57 -6.18
CA ALA A 71 4.68 17.22 -7.49
C ALA A 71 3.92 18.56 -7.42
N LEU A 72 2.88 18.66 -6.58
CA LEU A 72 2.13 19.89 -6.36
C LEU A 72 2.97 20.94 -5.60
N VAL A 73 3.61 20.54 -4.51
CA VAL A 73 4.45 21.44 -3.67
C VAL A 73 5.67 21.97 -4.44
N ALA A 74 6.12 21.29 -5.50
CA ALA A 74 7.17 21.81 -6.38
C ALA A 74 6.79 23.12 -7.10
N HIS A 75 5.50 23.48 -7.15
CA HIS A 75 5.05 24.74 -7.77
C HIS A 75 5.22 25.94 -6.81
N PRO A 76 5.90 27.04 -7.21
CA PRO A 76 6.29 28.14 -6.30
C PRO A 76 5.15 28.87 -5.56
N LYS A 77 3.90 28.72 -6.02
CA LYS A 77 2.71 29.32 -5.39
C LYS A 77 2.00 28.41 -4.38
N ILE A 78 2.44 27.17 -4.22
CA ILE A 78 1.82 26.17 -3.35
C ILE A 78 2.68 26.03 -2.10
N ALA A 79 2.10 26.32 -0.93
CA ALA A 79 2.79 26.16 0.34
C ALA A 79 2.75 24.70 0.83
N GLU A 80 1.58 24.06 0.73
CA GLU A 80 1.33 22.67 1.15
C GLU A 80 0.25 22.04 0.25
N ALA A 81 0.25 20.71 0.14
CA ALA A 81 -0.75 19.94 -0.62
C ALA A 81 -1.11 18.64 0.12
N ALA A 82 -2.36 18.21 -0.04
CA ALA A 82 -2.87 16.92 0.43
C ALA A 82 -3.74 16.27 -0.65
N VAL A 83 -3.56 14.98 -0.91
CA VAL A 83 -4.27 14.24 -1.96
C VAL A 83 -5.05 13.09 -1.35
N VAL A 84 -6.36 13.01 -1.67
CA VAL A 84 -7.24 11.93 -1.19
C VAL A 84 -8.00 11.30 -2.35
N GLY A 85 -8.25 10.00 -2.25
CA GLY A 85 -9.11 9.27 -3.18
C GLY A 85 -10.58 9.43 -2.81
N ILE A 86 -11.45 9.61 -3.81
CA ILE A 86 -12.89 9.69 -3.61
C ILE A 86 -13.54 8.59 -4.48
N PRO A 87 -14.41 7.74 -3.90
CA PRO A 87 -15.22 6.80 -4.69
C PRO A 87 -16.12 7.56 -5.67
N HIS A 88 -16.31 7.00 -6.86
CA HIS A 88 -17.14 7.59 -7.90
C HIS A 88 -18.62 7.21 -7.77
#